data_AF-A0A5C6LHP3-F1
#
_entry.id   AF-A0A5C6LHP3-F1
#
_cell.length_a   1.000
_cell.length_b   1.000
_cell.length_c   1.000
_cell.angle_alpha   90.00
_cell.angle_beta   90.00
_cell.angle_gamma   90.00
#
_symmetry.space_group_name_H-M   'P 1'
#
loop_
_entity.id
_entity.type
_entity.pdbx_description
1 polymer ?
#
loop_
_entity_poly.entity_id
_entity_poly.type
_entity_poly.pdbx_seq_one_letter_code
_entity_poly.pdbx_strand_id
1 'polypeptide(L)'
;MSGIFINNDASGWFESGMVKDVTISKNRFYHCGEPIISIHPENTVNGNTAVHSNIKVRGNYFWLHSARLLEAKSTSHIKITGNTVYNAASIDSVLKFVDCSDVSVSGNILRQKNQNIIARSYQLRAMMSNDSYISRIIVVASKLY
;
A
#
# COMPACT_ATOMS: atom_id res chain seq x y z
N MET A 1 -8.79 11.13 2.65
CA MET A 1 -9.77 10.13 2.16
C MET A 1 -9.00 8.93 1.61
N SER A 2 -9.47 7.71 1.87
CA SER A 2 -8.95 6.49 1.24
C SER A 2 -9.11 6.53 -0.28
N GLY A 3 -8.26 5.81 -1.01
CA GLY A 3 -8.41 5.63 -2.46
C GLY A 3 -9.61 4.74 -2.81
N ILE A 4 -9.89 3.74 -1.97
CA ILE A 4 -11.11 2.92 -2.01
C ILE A 4 -11.68 2.84 -0.60
N PHE A 5 -12.98 3.10 -0.48
CA PHE A 5 -13.71 2.94 0.78
C PHE A 5 -14.93 2.05 0.54
N ILE A 6 -14.94 0.86 1.17
CA ILE A 6 -16.07 -0.06 1.20
C ILE A 6 -16.70 0.07 2.59
N ASN A 7 -17.86 0.70 2.66
CA ASN A 7 -18.62 0.94 3.88
C ASN A 7 -20.08 0.51 3.69
N ASN A 8 -20.76 0.27 4.81
CA ASN A 8 -22.19 0.26 4.95
C ASN A 8 -22.56 0.63 6.40
N ASP A 9 -23.71 1.27 6.56
CA ASP A 9 -24.15 1.76 7.86
C ASP A 9 -25.66 1.67 7.96
N ALA A 10 -26.15 0.99 9.01
CA ALA A 10 -27.58 0.85 9.28
C ALA A 10 -28.05 1.77 10.44
N SER A 11 -27.20 2.68 10.91
CA SER A 11 -27.44 3.48 12.12
C SER A 11 -27.39 4.99 11.91
N GLY A 12 -26.50 5.49 11.05
CA GLY A 12 -26.37 6.92 10.75
C GLY A 12 -26.85 7.25 9.33
N TRP A 13 -26.14 6.76 8.33
CA TRP A 13 -26.38 7.05 6.91
C TRP A 13 -27.48 6.17 6.29
N PHE A 14 -27.82 5.05 6.93
CA PHE A 14 -28.76 4.04 6.41
C PHE A 14 -28.40 3.56 5.00
N GLU A 15 -27.10 3.43 4.73
CA GLU A 15 -26.57 2.92 3.48
C GLU A 15 -26.58 1.40 3.48
N SER A 16 -27.37 0.83 2.59
CA SER A 16 -27.37 -0.61 2.35
C SER A 16 -26.03 -1.05 1.75
N GLY A 17 -25.54 -2.21 2.19
CA GLY A 17 -24.59 -2.95 1.35
C GLY A 17 -23.74 -3.96 2.10
N MET A 18 -23.81 -5.22 1.67
CA MET A 18 -22.69 -6.15 1.85
C MET A 18 -22.08 -6.41 0.48
N VAL A 19 -20.77 -6.37 0.39
CA VAL A 19 -20.08 -6.85 -0.81
C VAL A 19 -19.67 -8.32 -0.62
N LYS A 20 -19.86 -9.13 -1.65
CA LYS A 20 -19.57 -10.58 -1.65
C LYS A 20 -18.57 -11.03 -2.71
N ASP A 21 -18.20 -10.14 -3.64
CA ASP A 21 -17.13 -10.39 -4.60
C ASP A 21 -16.64 -9.06 -5.13
N VAL A 22 -15.45 -8.65 -4.69
CA VAL A 22 -14.81 -7.42 -5.17
C VAL A 22 -13.41 -7.76 -5.64
N THR A 23 -13.07 -7.35 -6.85
CA THR A 23 -11.71 -7.45 -7.37
C THR A 23 -11.14 -6.06 -7.63
N ILE A 24 -10.11 -5.70 -6.87
CA ILE A 24 -9.30 -4.50 -7.06
C ILE A 24 -8.01 -4.96 -7.72
N SER A 25 -7.86 -4.71 -9.03
CA SER A 25 -6.71 -5.22 -9.77
C SER A 25 -6.14 -4.30 -10.82
N LYS A 26 -4.83 -4.39 -11.03
CA LYS A 26 -4.08 -3.66 -12.07
C LYS A 26 -4.19 -2.13 -11.97
N ASN A 27 -4.42 -1.61 -10.77
CA ASN A 27 -4.46 -0.17 -10.51
C ASN A 27 -3.10 0.35 -10.02
N ARG A 28 -2.95 1.68 -10.10
CA ARG A 28 -1.81 2.41 -9.53
C ARG A 28 -2.34 3.45 -8.54
N PHE A 29 -2.05 3.26 -7.26
CA PHE A 29 -2.47 4.17 -6.19
C PHE A 29 -1.30 5.10 -5.84
N TYR A 30 -1.37 6.32 -6.35
CA TYR A 30 -0.38 7.37 -6.10
C TYR A 30 -0.97 8.42 -5.16
N HIS A 31 -0.24 8.74 -4.09
CA HIS A 31 -0.56 9.85 -3.19
C HIS A 31 -1.99 9.82 -2.63
N CYS A 32 -2.54 8.63 -2.41
CA CYS A 32 -3.84 8.45 -1.76
C CYS A 32 -3.72 8.70 -0.25
N GLY A 33 -4.83 9.11 0.38
CA GLY A 33 -4.91 9.06 1.84
C GLY A 33 -4.87 7.61 2.34
N GLU A 34 -4.37 7.43 3.56
CA GLU A 34 -4.14 6.10 4.14
C GLU A 34 -5.13 5.82 5.29
N PRO A 35 -5.66 4.58 5.42
CA PRO A 35 -5.44 3.42 4.56
C PRO A 35 -5.90 3.65 3.12
N ILE A 36 -5.11 3.20 2.14
CA ILE A 36 -5.44 3.36 0.72
C ILE A 36 -6.74 2.61 0.41
N ILE A 37 -6.89 1.39 0.91
CA ILE A 37 -8.11 0.61 0.83
C ILE A 37 -8.66 0.46 2.26
N SER A 38 -9.83 1.03 2.52
CA SER A 38 -10.54 0.87 3.79
C SER A 38 -11.80 0.06 3.58
N ILE A 39 -11.96 -1.02 4.35
CA ILE A 39 -13.13 -1.90 4.34
C ILE A 39 -13.68 -1.86 5.76
N HIS A 40 -14.65 -1.00 6.00
CA HIS A 40 -15.04 -0.63 7.35
C HIS A 40 -16.56 -0.53 7.46
N PRO A 41 -17.25 -1.67 7.60
CA PRO A 41 -18.65 -1.65 8.01
C PRO A 41 -18.81 -0.98 9.38
N GLU A 42 -19.85 -0.17 9.56
CA GLU A 42 -20.14 0.53 10.83
C GLU A 42 -20.81 -0.38 11.89
N ASN A 43 -20.72 -1.70 11.76
CA ASN A 43 -21.28 -2.64 12.74
C ASN A 43 -20.57 -2.49 14.10
N THR A 44 -21.35 -2.45 15.19
CA THR A 44 -20.82 -2.33 16.56
C THR A 44 -20.68 -3.67 17.28
N VAL A 45 -21.39 -4.69 16.79
CA VAL A 45 -21.38 -6.04 17.35
C VAL A 45 -20.72 -6.99 16.37
N ASN A 46 -19.87 -7.87 16.91
CA ASN A 46 -19.26 -8.95 16.15
C ASN A 46 -20.28 -10.09 16.01
N GLY A 47 -20.79 -10.28 14.80
CA GLY A 47 -21.67 -11.40 14.48
C GLY A 47 -20.89 -12.67 14.16
N ASN A 48 -21.61 -13.80 14.08
CA ASN A 48 -21.05 -15.09 13.65
C ASN A 48 -20.64 -15.12 12.17
N THR A 49 -20.99 -14.09 11.39
CA THR A 49 -20.71 -13.98 9.97
C THR A 49 -20.15 -12.60 9.68
N ALA A 50 -19.07 -12.56 8.89
CA ALA A 50 -18.50 -11.32 8.40
C ALA A 50 -19.51 -10.53 7.56
N VAL A 51 -19.52 -9.21 7.71
CA VAL A 51 -20.40 -8.30 6.94
C VAL A 51 -20.02 -8.30 5.46
N HIS A 52 -18.72 -8.30 5.14
CA HIS A 52 -18.22 -8.36 3.77
C HIS A 52 -17.48 -9.68 3.51
N SER A 53 -17.40 -10.08 2.24
CA SER A 53 -16.64 -11.28 1.87
C SER A 53 -16.01 -11.23 0.49
N ASN A 54 -14.98 -12.05 0.32
CA ASN A 54 -14.34 -12.38 -0.95
C ASN A 54 -13.81 -11.13 -1.69
N ILE A 55 -12.85 -10.49 -1.02
CA ILE A 55 -12.15 -9.30 -1.52
C ILE A 55 -10.79 -9.72 -2.09
N LYS A 56 -10.54 -9.41 -3.36
CA LYS A 56 -9.32 -9.77 -4.08
C LYS A 56 -8.58 -8.49 -4.48
N VAL A 57 -7.44 -8.24 -3.84
CA VAL A 57 -6.52 -7.14 -4.16
C VAL A 57 -5.31 -7.71 -4.88
N ARG A 58 -5.24 -7.58 -6.21
CA ARG A 58 -4.22 -8.28 -7.01
C ARG A 58 -3.52 -7.45 -8.08
N GLY A 59 -2.20 -7.60 -8.17
CA GLY A 59 -1.42 -6.99 -9.26
C GLY A 59 -1.48 -5.47 -9.30
N ASN A 60 -1.70 -4.81 -8.17
CA ASN A 60 -1.71 -3.34 -8.07
C ASN A 60 -0.33 -2.81 -7.67
N TYR A 61 -0.15 -1.51 -7.87
CA TYR A 61 1.01 -0.77 -7.40
C TYR A 61 0.57 0.28 -6.36
N PHE A 62 1.18 0.27 -5.19
CA PHE A 62 0.84 1.15 -4.07
C PHE A 62 2.05 2.01 -3.68
N TRP A 63 1.91 3.33 -3.71
CA TRP A 63 2.90 4.25 -3.15
C TRP A 63 2.41 4.81 -1.83
N LEU A 64 2.93 4.23 -0.74
CA LEU A 64 2.59 4.68 0.60
C LEU A 64 3.36 5.97 0.96
N HIS A 65 2.73 6.76 1.82
CA HIS A 65 3.34 7.84 2.56
C HIS A 65 4.10 7.29 3.77
N SER A 66 3.40 6.63 4.71
CA SER A 66 4.06 6.18 5.93
C SER A 66 3.31 5.11 6.76
N ALA A 67 2.03 4.83 6.51
CA ALA A 67 1.20 4.07 7.43
C ALA A 67 0.57 2.82 6.81
N ARG A 68 -0.48 2.96 6.00
CA ARG A 68 -1.41 1.83 5.79
C ARG A 68 -1.82 1.64 4.33
N LEU A 69 -1.65 0.42 3.84
CA LEU A 69 -2.16 -0.01 2.54
C LEU A 69 -3.64 -0.39 2.67
N LEU A 70 -3.94 -1.32 3.57
CA LEU A 70 -5.30 -1.85 3.74
C LEU A 70 -5.65 -2.00 5.22
N GLU A 71 -6.82 -1.50 5.58
CA GLU A 71 -7.48 -1.80 6.84
C GLU A 71 -8.83 -2.44 6.52
N ALA A 72 -9.11 -3.61 7.11
CA ALA A 72 -10.37 -4.30 6.97
C ALA A 72 -10.96 -4.68 8.33
N LYS A 73 -12.27 -4.56 8.43
CA LYS A 73 -13.07 -4.96 9.58
C LYS A 73 -14.21 -5.88 9.13
N SER A 74 -14.56 -6.88 9.94
CA SER A 74 -15.70 -7.80 9.72
C SER A 74 -15.81 -8.30 8.28
N THR A 75 -14.70 -8.82 7.75
CA THR A 75 -14.58 -9.23 6.35
C THR A 75 -13.93 -10.60 6.25
N SER A 76 -14.53 -11.53 5.50
CA SER A 76 -13.98 -12.87 5.28
C SER A 76 -13.38 -13.03 3.87
N HIS A 77 -12.51 -14.01 3.68
CA HIS A 77 -11.97 -14.41 2.37
C HIS A 77 -11.20 -13.30 1.65
N ILE A 78 -10.28 -12.63 2.34
CA ILE A 78 -9.45 -11.57 1.75
C ILE A 78 -8.20 -12.19 1.09
N LYS A 79 -7.94 -11.83 -0.16
CA LYS A 79 -6.74 -12.25 -0.90
C LYS A 79 -5.96 -11.04 -1.37
N ILE A 80 -4.73 -10.88 -0.87
CA ILE A 80 -3.82 -9.80 -1.25
C ILE A 80 -2.62 -10.43 -1.98
N THR A 81 -2.61 -10.37 -3.31
CA THR A 81 -1.66 -11.16 -4.11
C THR A 81 -0.96 -10.40 -5.21
N GLY A 82 0.35 -10.62 -5.37
CA GLY A 82 1.11 -10.10 -6.51
C GLY A 82 1.18 -8.58 -6.60
N ASN A 83 0.95 -7.85 -5.51
CA ASN A 83 1.00 -6.38 -5.50
C ASN A 83 2.43 -5.90 -5.30
N THR A 84 2.75 -4.73 -5.85
CA THR A 84 4.01 -4.03 -5.58
C THR A 84 3.75 -2.87 -4.64
N VAL A 85 4.43 -2.84 -3.49
CA VAL A 85 4.25 -1.83 -2.45
C VAL A 85 5.54 -1.04 -2.28
N TYR A 86 5.44 0.27 -2.44
CA TYR A 86 6.52 1.22 -2.22
C TYR A 86 6.40 1.87 -0.85
N ASN A 87 7.54 2.15 -0.21
CA ASN A 87 7.66 2.85 1.07
C ASN A 87 6.96 2.14 2.24
N ALA A 88 7.16 0.82 2.33
CA ALA A 88 6.73 0.01 3.47
C ALA A 88 7.93 -0.74 4.04
N ALA A 89 7.97 -0.92 5.37
CA ALA A 89 9.00 -1.71 6.03
C ALA A 89 8.80 -3.21 5.76
N SER A 90 7.56 -3.68 5.89
CA SER A 90 7.12 -5.02 5.51
C SER A 90 5.70 -4.99 4.95
N ILE A 91 5.29 -6.04 4.22
CA ILE A 91 3.89 -6.16 3.76
C ILE A 91 2.95 -6.23 4.96
N ASP A 92 3.28 -7.02 5.98
CA ASP A 92 2.41 -7.20 7.15
C ASP A 92 2.25 -5.90 7.96
N SER A 93 3.29 -5.07 8.02
CA SER A 93 3.25 -3.80 8.77
C SER A 93 2.22 -2.78 8.25
N VAL A 94 1.79 -2.93 7.00
CA VAL A 94 0.89 -1.99 6.34
C VAL A 94 -0.52 -2.55 6.14
N LEU A 95 -0.80 -3.70 6.75
CA LEU A 95 -2.09 -4.38 6.73
C LEU A 95 -2.65 -4.44 8.15
N LYS A 96 -3.95 -4.19 8.29
CA LYS A 96 -4.66 -4.41 9.56
C LYS A 96 -5.98 -5.10 9.30
N PHE A 97 -6.27 -6.08 10.13
CA PHE A 97 -7.48 -6.87 10.08
C PHE A 97 -8.13 -6.87 11.47
N VAL A 98 -9.42 -6.60 11.53
CA VAL A 98 -10.22 -6.61 12.76
C VAL A 98 -11.43 -7.51 12.51
N ASP A 99 -11.54 -8.61 13.24
CA ASP A 99 -12.63 -9.58 13.06
C ASP A 99 -12.75 -10.10 11.62
N CYS A 100 -11.60 -10.35 10.99
CA CYS A 100 -11.52 -10.94 9.65
C CYS A 100 -11.18 -12.44 9.73
N SER A 101 -11.66 -13.21 8.76
CA SER A 101 -11.33 -14.63 8.58
C SER A 101 -10.80 -14.91 7.18
N ASP A 102 -10.07 -16.01 7.02
CA ASP A 102 -9.62 -16.53 5.71
C ASP A 102 -8.82 -15.50 4.90
N VAL A 103 -7.92 -14.80 5.58
CA VAL A 103 -7.00 -13.83 4.96
C VAL A 103 -5.77 -14.56 4.41
N SER A 104 -5.42 -14.27 3.15
CA SER A 104 -4.22 -14.80 2.49
C SER A 104 -3.43 -13.67 1.83
N VAL A 105 -2.12 -13.65 2.10
CA VAL A 105 -1.18 -12.63 1.60
C VAL A 105 -0.02 -13.36 0.97
N SER A 106 0.18 -13.22 -0.35
CA SER A 106 1.23 -13.97 -1.06
C SER A 106 1.74 -13.29 -2.33
N GLY A 107 3.02 -13.50 -2.65
CA GLY A 107 3.63 -12.98 -3.87
C GLY A 107 3.70 -11.45 -3.97
N ASN A 108 3.48 -10.71 -2.88
CA ASN A 108 3.60 -9.26 -2.86
C ASN A 108 5.08 -8.86 -2.75
N ILE A 109 5.45 -7.78 -3.42
CA ILE A 109 6.84 -7.32 -3.54
C ILE A 109 6.96 -5.95 -2.88
N LEU A 110 7.92 -5.81 -1.98
CA LEU A 110 8.33 -4.52 -1.44
C LEU A 110 9.36 -3.87 -2.34
N ARG A 111 9.19 -2.57 -2.58
CA ARG A 111 10.17 -1.74 -3.30
C ARG A 111 10.47 -0.53 -2.46
N GLN A 112 11.74 -0.21 -2.30
CA GLN A 112 12.13 1.08 -1.75
C GLN A 112 12.28 2.08 -2.89
N LYS A 113 11.95 3.36 -2.66
CA LYS A 113 12.41 4.43 -3.54
C LYS A 113 13.94 4.39 -3.48
N ASN A 114 14.63 4.31 -4.63
CA ASN A 114 16.09 4.43 -4.69
C ASN A 114 16.51 5.83 -4.22
N GLN A 115 16.67 6.04 -2.91
CA GLN A 115 17.25 7.26 -2.34
C GLN A 115 18.76 7.35 -2.60
N ASN A 116 19.36 6.27 -3.12
CA ASN A 116 20.80 6.15 -3.37
C ASN A 116 21.34 6.99 -4.56
N ILE A 117 20.51 7.67 -5.36
CA ILE A 117 21.06 8.54 -6.42
C ILE A 117 21.63 9.82 -5.81
N ILE A 118 20.95 10.39 -4.82
CA ILE A 118 21.36 11.65 -4.19
C ILE A 118 22.56 11.41 -3.25
N ALA A 119 22.48 10.42 -2.35
CA ALA A 119 23.57 10.10 -1.41
C ALA A 119 24.88 9.69 -2.12
N ARG A 120 24.79 8.92 -3.22
CA ARG A 120 25.97 8.51 -4.00
C ARG A 120 26.58 9.68 -4.76
N SER A 121 25.78 10.65 -5.20
CA SER A 121 26.28 11.90 -5.82
C SER A 121 27.05 12.78 -4.83
N TYR A 122 26.61 12.86 -3.57
CA TYR A 122 27.33 13.60 -2.51
C TYR A 122 28.62 12.89 -2.09
N GLN A 123 28.60 11.55 -1.95
CA GLN A 123 29.83 10.78 -1.67
C GLN A 123 30.86 10.89 -2.81
N LEU A 124 30.42 10.81 -4.07
CA LEU A 124 31.30 11.02 -5.23
C LEU A 124 31.91 12.42 -5.24
N ARG A 125 31.12 13.46 -4.94
CA ARG A 125 31.66 14.84 -4.84
C ARG A 125 32.66 15.01 -3.70
N ALA A 126 32.42 14.39 -2.55
CA ALA A 126 33.33 14.43 -1.41
C ALA A 126 34.64 13.65 -1.66
N MET A 127 34.59 12.57 -2.44
CA MET A 127 35.79 11.85 -2.91
C MET A 127 36.57 12.69 -3.93
N MET A 128 35.88 13.36 -4.86
CA MET A 128 36.51 14.23 -5.87
C MET A 128 37.08 15.54 -5.29
N SER A 129 36.66 15.99 -4.11
CA SER A 129 37.20 17.19 -3.47
C SER A 129 38.47 16.93 -2.64
N ASN A 130 38.76 15.68 -2.31
CA ASN A 130 39.92 15.30 -1.49
C ASN A 130 41.09 14.71 -2.30
N ASP A 131 40.88 14.36 -3.56
CA ASP A 131 41.95 13.89 -4.45
C ASP A 131 42.39 14.99 -5.41
N SER A 132 43.54 15.60 -5.11
CA SER A 132 44.22 16.53 -6.01
C SER A 132 44.83 15.86 -7.25
N TYR A 133 44.56 14.58 -7.52
CA TYR A 133 45.03 13.90 -8.73
C TYR A 133 44.05 12.80 -9.19
N ILE A 134 43.67 12.87 -10.47
CA ILE A 134 43.22 11.78 -11.38
C ILE A 134 41.73 11.73 -11.80
N SER A 135 41.55 12.22 -13.04
CA SER A 135 40.64 11.81 -14.12
C SER A 135 39.11 11.96 -14.01
N ARG A 136 38.61 12.70 -15.01
CA ARG A 136 37.23 12.92 -15.45
C ARG A 136 36.33 11.68 -15.34
N ILE A 137 35.39 11.71 -14.38
CA ILE A 137 34.16 10.93 -14.46
C ILE A 137 33.04 11.88 -14.92
N ILE A 138 32.54 11.68 -16.13
CA ILE A 138 31.35 12.37 -16.64
C ILE A 138 30.13 11.65 -16.05
N VAL A 139 29.57 12.18 -14.98
CA VAL A 139 28.24 11.75 -14.50
C VAL A 139 27.19 12.52 -15.29
N VAL A 140 26.59 11.88 -16.29
CA VAL A 140 25.38 12.38 -16.95
C VAL A 140 24.21 12.21 -15.99
N ALA A 141 23.92 13.26 -15.22
CA ALA A 141 22.69 13.32 -14.44
C ALA A 141 21.52 13.58 -15.41
N SER A 142 20.73 12.55 -15.72
CA SER A 142 19.45 12.75 -16.38
C SER A 142 18.49 13.44 -15.40
N LYS A 143 18.14 14.69 -15.70
CA LYS A 143 16.96 15.34 -15.12
C LYS A 143 15.74 14.51 -15.52
N LEU A 144 15.06 13.93 -14.53
CA LEU A 144 13.68 13.47 -14.71
C LEU A 144 12.79 14.59 -14.17
N TYR A 145 12.03 15.20 -15.08
CA TYR A 145 10.87 16.03 -14.80
C TYR A 145 9.77 15.20 -14.12
#